data_AF-A0AA86TIR3-F1
#
_entry.id   AF-A0AA86TIR3-F1
#
_cell.length_a   1.000
_cell.length_b   1.000
_cell.length_c   1.000
_cell.angle_alpha   90.00
_cell.angle_beta   90.00
_cell.angle_gamma   90.00
#
_symmetry.space_group_name_H-M   'P 1'
#
loop_
_entity.id
_entity.type
_entity.pdbx_description
1 polymer ?
#
loop_
_entity_poly.entity_id
_entity_poly.type
_entity_poly.pdbx_seq_one_letter_code
_entity_poly.pdbx_strand_id
1 'polypeptide(L)'
;MVDITWSWLNSITKKAKKQPLQMSDVKPTKVDLDTKRQATAFAAEYNKNPTKPILKHFLRVNRKNITGMCIGIPLITLSSALAPLCIRQFQSKLSPMNLFDCEDSVSASFDVMTKKTIIEGLQWIFSELYPYWIILGLGQILRSIADSICSINCVQLGVKISSALLDTLFNKMMLLSETTKNINAQGSLANILFSDTMKIQFFTKVFYCLFTVPLDLIVAIVYLACYIDPVALIGCWDIYLLPNYWYMWWNSSEIIEQNGHIERYQKPKDIRNIKCRQSNQIIQH
;
A
#
# COMPACT_ATOMS: atom_id res chain seq x y z
N MET A 1 0.49 15.14 15.99
CA MET A 1 -0.68 14.62 15.25
C MET A 1 -0.28 14.45 13.81
N VAL A 2 -0.63 13.31 13.21
CA VAL A 2 -0.46 13.07 11.77
C VAL A 2 -1.57 13.85 11.08
N ASP A 3 -1.23 14.83 10.26
CA ASP A 3 -2.22 15.59 9.48
C ASP A 3 -2.82 14.66 8.42
N ILE A 4 -4.02 14.13 8.69
CA ILE A 4 -4.72 13.15 7.84
C ILE A 4 -4.96 13.69 6.43
N THR A 5 -5.24 14.98 6.31
CA THR A 5 -5.58 15.65 5.03
C THR A 5 -4.37 16.28 4.34
N TRP A 6 -3.14 16.04 4.81
CA TRP A 6 -1.91 16.59 4.23
C TRP A 6 -1.94 18.11 4.03
N SER A 7 -2.61 18.85 4.91
CA SER A 7 -2.82 20.30 4.78
C SER A 7 -1.52 21.09 4.65
N TRP A 8 -0.43 20.62 5.26
CA TRP A 8 0.91 21.19 5.14
C TRP A 8 1.47 21.18 3.71
N LEU A 9 1.11 20.16 2.91
CA LEU A 9 1.58 20.00 1.54
C LEU A 9 1.04 21.11 0.62
N ASN A 10 -0.15 21.65 0.92
CA ASN A 10 -0.77 22.74 0.17
C ASN A 10 0.13 23.99 0.05
N SER A 11 0.94 24.26 1.08
CA SER A 11 1.89 25.37 1.06
C SER A 11 3.04 25.12 0.08
N ILE A 12 3.51 23.88 -0.01
CA ILE A 12 4.61 23.47 -0.89
C ILE A 12 4.14 23.38 -2.33
N THR A 13 2.96 22.80 -2.59
CA THR A 13 2.40 22.70 -3.95
C THR A 13 2.16 24.07 -4.57
N LYS A 14 1.66 25.04 -3.77
CA LYS A 14 1.54 26.44 -4.21
C LYS A 14 2.89 27.07 -4.56
N LYS A 15 3.96 26.72 -3.85
CA LYS A 15 5.32 27.24 -4.11
C LYS A 15 5.95 26.56 -5.32
N ALA A 16 5.82 25.25 -5.44
CA ALA A 16 6.28 24.43 -6.55
C ALA A 16 5.67 24.86 -7.90
N LYS A 17 4.42 25.34 -7.89
CA LYS A 17 3.77 25.89 -9.08
C LYS A 17 4.46 27.17 -9.60
N LYS A 18 5.10 27.94 -8.71
CA LYS A 18 5.69 29.25 -9.04
C LYS A 18 7.18 29.18 -9.32
N GLN A 19 7.90 28.28 -8.65
CA GLN A 19 9.35 28.20 -8.73
C GLN A 19 9.82 26.75 -8.60
N PRO A 20 10.99 26.40 -9.18
CA PRO A 20 11.62 25.11 -8.92
C PRO A 20 11.92 24.99 -7.41
N LEU A 21 11.53 23.86 -6.83
CA LEU A 21 11.73 23.60 -5.42
C LEU A 21 13.21 23.46 -5.11
N GLN A 22 13.70 24.22 -4.13
CA GLN A 22 15.04 24.10 -3.59
C GLN A 22 15.01 23.25 -2.31
N MET A 23 16.14 22.65 -1.94
CA MET A 23 16.23 21.81 -0.72
C MET A 23 15.86 22.59 0.55
N SER A 24 16.08 23.91 0.57
CA SER A 24 15.69 24.83 1.65
C SER A 24 14.18 25.03 1.80
N ASP A 25 13.40 24.73 0.76
CA ASP A 25 11.93 24.90 0.78
C ASP A 25 11.22 23.74 1.50
N VAL A 26 11.92 22.61 1.67
CA VAL A 26 11.41 21.44 2.38
C VAL A 26 11.58 21.67 3.88
N LYS A 27 10.47 21.92 4.57
CA LYS A 27 10.48 22.11 6.02
C LYS A 27 10.97 20.82 6.72
N PRO A 28 11.73 20.92 7.81
CA PRO A 28 12.10 19.76 8.62
C PRO A 28 10.83 19.05 9.09
N THR A 29 10.82 17.72 8.99
CA THR A 29 9.66 16.89 9.31
C THR A 29 9.27 17.04 10.77
N LYS A 30 7.98 17.36 11.04
CA LYS A 30 7.41 17.36 12.40
C LYS A 30 7.33 15.98 13.05
N VAL A 31 7.46 14.92 12.24
CA VAL A 31 7.51 13.54 12.72
C VAL A 31 8.95 13.28 13.18
N ASP A 32 9.10 12.72 14.39
CA ASP A 32 10.38 12.27 14.98
C ASP A 32 10.97 11.13 14.14
N LEU A 33 11.53 11.50 12.99
CA LEU A 33 12.34 10.70 12.09
C LEU A 33 13.82 10.97 12.39
N ASP A 34 14.17 11.13 13.67
CA ASP A 34 15.58 11.14 14.06
C ASP A 34 16.18 9.76 13.79
N THR A 35 16.82 9.63 12.64
CA THR A 35 17.39 8.37 12.13
C THR A 35 18.44 7.83 13.09
N LYS A 36 19.21 8.72 13.74
CA LYS A 36 20.23 8.37 14.73
C LYS A 36 19.61 7.77 15.98
N ARG A 37 18.53 8.36 16.48
CA ARG A 37 17.79 7.83 17.63
C ARG A 37 17.20 6.45 17.35
N GLN A 38 16.71 6.23 16.13
CA GLN A 38 16.12 4.95 15.74
C GLN A 38 17.17 3.87 15.47
N ALA A 39 18.29 4.24 14.84
CA ALA A 39 19.43 3.36 14.64
C ALA A 39 20.02 2.91 15.99
N THR A 40 20.21 3.84 16.93
CA THR A 40 20.71 3.51 18.28
C THR A 40 19.74 2.64 19.07
N ALA A 41 18.43 2.92 19.00
CA ALA A 41 17.41 2.09 19.64
C ALA A 41 17.37 0.67 19.04
N PHE A 42 17.49 0.55 17.72
CA PHE A 42 17.57 -0.75 17.04
C PHE A 42 18.84 -1.51 17.40
N ALA A 43 20.00 -0.86 17.36
CA ALA A 43 21.28 -1.47 17.72
C ALA A 43 21.29 -1.94 19.19
N ALA A 44 20.73 -1.14 20.11
CA ALA A 44 20.59 -1.52 21.51
C ALA A 44 19.69 -2.76 21.70
N GLU A 45 18.60 -2.89 20.94
CA GLU A 45 17.70 -4.05 21.03
C GLU A 45 18.30 -5.29 20.34
N TYR A 46 18.99 -5.11 19.22
CA TYR A 46 19.70 -6.19 18.51
C TYR A 46 20.81 -6.79 19.38
N ASN A 47 21.61 -5.93 20.04
CA ASN A 47 22.72 -6.36 20.90
C ASN A 47 22.25 -7.15 22.13
N LYS A 48 20.99 -7.00 22.58
CA LYS A 48 20.45 -7.82 23.67
C LYS A 48 20.25 -9.28 23.29
N ASN A 49 19.92 -9.58 22.03
CA ASN A 49 19.63 -10.94 21.56
C ASN A 49 19.99 -11.09 20.06
N PRO A 50 21.27 -11.29 19.72
CA PRO A 50 21.73 -11.37 18.33
C PRO A 50 21.28 -12.65 17.62
N THR A 51 20.82 -13.66 18.35
CA THR A 51 20.39 -14.96 17.81
C THR A 51 18.99 -14.94 17.19
N LYS A 52 18.19 -13.89 17.46
CA LYS A 52 16.81 -13.78 16.95
C LYS A 52 16.79 -13.13 15.56
N PRO A 53 15.79 -13.46 14.72
CA PRO A 53 15.67 -12.85 13.41
C PRO A 53 15.54 -11.33 13.53
N ILE A 54 16.32 -10.63 12.71
CA ILE A 54 16.41 -9.16 12.66
C ILE A 54 15.04 -8.49 12.55
N LEU A 55 14.12 -9.09 11.79
CA LEU A 55 12.76 -8.61 11.59
C LEU A 55 12.00 -8.45 12.93
N LYS A 56 12.17 -9.39 13.87
CA LYS A 56 11.47 -9.37 15.15
C LYS A 56 11.89 -8.17 16.02
N HIS A 57 13.16 -7.81 15.95
CA HIS A 57 13.69 -6.62 16.63
C HIS A 57 13.13 -5.34 16.03
N PHE A 58 13.06 -5.25 14.70
CA PHE A 58 12.44 -4.11 14.01
C PHE A 58 10.95 -3.94 14.33
N LEU A 59 10.18 -5.04 14.36
CA LEU A 59 8.77 -5.00 14.75
C LEU A 59 8.60 -4.52 16.19
N ARG A 60 9.47 -4.96 17.10
CA ARG A 60 9.38 -4.58 18.52
C ARG A 60 9.70 -3.10 18.75
N VAL A 61 10.71 -2.55 18.07
CA VAL A 61 11.06 -1.13 18.15
C VAL A 61 9.93 -0.24 17.63
N ASN A 62 9.24 -0.68 16.57
CA ASN A 62 8.16 0.09 15.93
C ASN A 62 6.74 -0.33 16.34
N ARG A 63 6.58 -0.93 17.54
CA ARG A 63 5.30 -1.50 17.99
C ARG A 63 4.11 -0.54 17.90
N LYS A 64 4.31 0.76 18.16
CA LYS A 64 3.24 1.77 18.15
C LYS A 64 2.61 1.94 16.76
N ASN A 65 3.45 1.94 15.72
CA ASN A 65 2.97 2.03 14.35
C ASN A 65 2.21 0.74 14.00
N ILE A 66 2.74 -0.42 14.39
CA ILE A 66 2.13 -1.73 14.13
C ILE A 66 0.78 -1.88 14.83
N THR A 67 0.67 -1.48 16.10
CA THR A 67 -0.60 -1.52 16.83
C THR A 67 -1.67 -0.64 16.16
N GLY A 68 -1.27 0.49 15.58
CA GLY A 68 -2.17 1.33 14.79
C GLY A 68 -2.67 0.62 13.52
N MET A 69 -1.81 -0.17 12.86
CA MET A 69 -2.21 -0.98 11.70
C MET A 69 -3.14 -2.13 12.10
N CYS A 70 -2.86 -2.81 13.21
CA CYS A 70 -3.72 -3.90 13.69
C CYS A 70 -5.15 -3.45 14.02
N ILE A 71 -5.35 -2.20 14.43
CA ILE A 71 -6.67 -1.61 14.66
C ILE A 71 -7.28 -1.10 13.35
N GLY A 72 -6.47 -0.56 12.44
CA GLY A 72 -6.94 -0.03 11.15
C GLY A 72 -7.38 -1.11 10.15
N ILE A 73 -6.69 -2.24 10.08
CA ILE A 73 -7.02 -3.35 9.17
C ILE A 73 -8.46 -3.86 9.34
N PRO A 74 -8.94 -4.25 10.54
CA PRO A 74 -10.31 -4.73 10.70
C PRO A 74 -11.34 -3.64 10.39
N LEU A 75 -11.00 -2.37 10.64
CA LEU A 75 -11.87 -1.24 10.30
C LEU A 75 -12.02 -1.09 8.78
N ILE A 76 -10.91 -1.22 8.03
CA ILE A 76 -10.92 -1.18 6.56
C ILE A 76 -11.78 -2.30 5.99
N THR A 77 -11.61 -3.53 6.48
CA THR A 77 -12.33 -4.72 6.01
C THR A 77 -13.82 -4.69 6.36
N LEU A 78 -14.18 -4.13 7.53
CA LEU A 78 -15.57 -3.97 7.93
C LEU A 78 -16.27 -2.90 7.06
N SER A 79 -15.57 -1.79 6.79
CA SER A 79 -16.11 -0.74 5.93
C SER A 79 -16.20 -1.15 4.45
N SER A 80 -15.35 -2.05 3.94
CA SER A 80 -15.57 -2.65 2.59
C SER A 80 -16.81 -3.52 2.57
N ALA A 81 -17.03 -4.34 3.60
CA ALA A 81 -18.18 -5.26 3.67
C ALA A 81 -19.53 -4.54 3.75
N LEU A 82 -19.56 -3.36 4.38
CA LEU A 82 -20.76 -2.52 4.50
C LEU A 82 -21.33 -2.10 3.15
N ALA A 83 -20.49 -1.83 2.16
CA ALA A 83 -20.93 -1.35 0.86
C ALA A 83 -21.84 -2.33 0.09
N PRO A 84 -21.44 -3.59 -0.16
CA PRO A 84 -22.29 -4.55 -0.84
C PRO A 84 -23.51 -4.95 0.01
N LEU A 85 -23.42 -4.92 1.35
CA LEU A 85 -24.58 -5.14 2.23
C LEU A 85 -25.64 -4.05 2.06
N CYS A 86 -25.23 -2.78 2.03
CA CYS A 86 -26.15 -1.66 1.82
C CYS A 86 -26.77 -1.67 0.41
N ILE A 87 -25.99 -2.00 -0.63
CA ILE A 87 -26.50 -2.09 -2.02
C ILE A 87 -27.58 -3.17 -2.14
N ARG A 88 -27.39 -4.32 -1.48
CA ARG A 88 -28.42 -5.38 -1.48
C ARG A 88 -29.70 -4.94 -0.80
N GLN A 89 -29.61 -4.31 0.38
CA GLN A 89 -30.79 -3.83 1.11
C GLN A 89 -31.52 -2.71 0.34
N PHE A 90 -30.76 -1.92 -0.40
CA PHE A 90 -31.31 -0.98 -1.36
C PHE A 90 -32.08 -1.71 -2.47
N GLN A 91 -31.48 -2.70 -3.12
CA GLN A 91 -32.12 -3.47 -4.20
C GLN A 91 -33.40 -4.21 -3.75
N SER A 92 -33.42 -4.79 -2.55
CA SER A 92 -34.62 -5.48 -2.03
C SER A 92 -35.80 -4.51 -1.83
N LYS A 93 -35.52 -3.29 -1.35
CA LYS A 93 -36.53 -2.25 -1.15
C LYS A 93 -37.01 -1.60 -2.45
N LEU A 94 -36.20 -1.59 -3.52
CA LEU A 94 -36.60 -1.15 -4.87
C LEU A 94 -37.38 -2.20 -5.67
N SER A 95 -37.62 -3.41 -5.14
CA SER A 95 -38.36 -4.43 -5.87
C SER A 95 -39.78 -3.94 -6.22
N PRO A 96 -40.29 -4.26 -7.43
CA PRO A 96 -41.56 -3.72 -7.92
C PRO A 96 -42.75 -4.08 -7.03
N MET A 97 -42.68 -5.19 -6.29
CA MET A 97 -43.70 -5.59 -5.33
C MET A 97 -43.85 -4.65 -4.12
N ASN A 98 -42.78 -3.93 -3.75
CA ASN A 98 -42.85 -2.90 -2.70
C ASN A 98 -43.25 -1.52 -3.24
N LEU A 99 -43.23 -1.34 -4.57
CA LEU A 99 -43.53 -0.07 -5.23
C LEU A 99 -45.00 0.05 -5.64
N PHE A 100 -45.67 -1.08 -5.84
CA PHE A 100 -47.07 -1.17 -6.22
C PHE A 100 -47.79 -2.07 -5.22
N ASP A 101 -48.66 -1.49 -4.39
CA ASP A 101 -49.63 -2.30 -3.63
C ASP A 101 -50.50 -3.04 -4.66
N CYS A 102 -50.23 -4.33 -4.84
CA CYS A 102 -51.19 -5.22 -5.46
C CYS A 102 -52.20 -5.55 -4.37
N GLU A 103 -53.21 -4.68 -4.21
CA GLU A 103 -54.35 -5.01 -3.38
C GLU A 103 -55.07 -6.19 -4.05
N ASP A 104 -54.90 -7.39 -3.47
CA ASP A 104 -55.61 -8.62 -3.85
C ASP A 104 -57.12 -8.41 -3.70
N SER A 105 -57.74 -7.82 -4.71
CA SER A 105 -59.19 -7.77 -4.84
C SER A 105 -59.65 -9.09 -5.46
N VAL A 106 -60.22 -9.95 -4.60
CA VAL A 106 -60.88 -11.24 -4.90
C VAL A 106 -62.16 -11.07 -5.74
N SER A 107 -62.25 -10.04 -6.57
CA SER A 107 -63.41 -9.81 -7.43
C SER A 107 -62.96 -9.23 -8.76
N ALA A 108 -63.13 -10.05 -9.80
CA ALA A 108 -62.91 -9.74 -11.19
C ALA A 108 -63.43 -8.36 -11.58
N SER A 109 -62.54 -7.36 -11.61
CA SER A 109 -62.70 -6.08 -12.31
C SER A 109 -61.31 -5.46 -12.36
N PHE A 110 -60.65 -5.58 -13.51
CA PHE A 110 -59.35 -4.96 -13.78
C PHE A 110 -59.60 -3.47 -14.04
N ASP A 111 -59.92 -2.71 -13.01
CA ASP A 111 -59.98 -1.25 -13.14
C ASP A 111 -59.51 -0.57 -11.87
N VAL A 112 -58.61 0.39 -12.08
CA VAL A 112 -57.90 1.17 -11.06
C VAL A 112 -56.84 0.37 -10.29
N MET A 113 -55.70 0.14 -10.95
CA MET A 113 -54.42 0.25 -10.24
C MET A 113 -54.46 1.62 -9.53
N THR A 114 -54.62 1.64 -8.20
CA THR A 114 -54.42 2.82 -7.36
C THR A 114 -52.94 3.17 -7.41
N LYS A 115 -52.59 3.78 -8.54
CA LYS A 115 -51.34 4.48 -8.78
C LYS A 115 -51.26 5.54 -7.71
N LYS A 116 -50.60 5.24 -6.58
CA LYS A 116 -49.98 6.30 -5.76
C LYS A 116 -49.36 7.26 -6.76
N THR A 117 -49.73 8.54 -6.68
CA THR A 117 -49.22 9.54 -7.62
C THR A 117 -47.71 9.35 -7.68
N ILE A 118 -47.10 9.32 -8.87
CA ILE A 118 -45.66 9.00 -9.03
C ILE A 118 -44.80 9.77 -8.01
N ILE A 119 -45.25 10.97 -7.63
CA ILE A 119 -44.68 11.86 -6.62
C ILE A 119 -44.72 11.26 -5.19
N GLU A 120 -45.81 10.65 -4.75
CA GLU A 120 -45.96 10.01 -3.43
C GLU A 120 -45.14 8.72 -3.33
N GLY A 121 -45.06 7.95 -4.42
CA GLY A 121 -44.17 6.79 -4.52
C GLY A 121 -42.70 7.21 -4.45
N LEU A 122 -42.34 8.27 -5.18
CA LEU A 122 -41.00 8.85 -5.16
C LEU A 122 -40.61 9.35 -3.76
N GLN A 123 -41.53 10.04 -3.07
CA GLN A 123 -41.30 10.55 -1.72
C GLN A 123 -41.05 9.42 -0.71
N TRP A 124 -41.83 8.34 -0.79
CA TRP A 124 -41.65 7.15 0.06
C TRP A 124 -40.28 6.48 -0.18
N ILE A 125 -39.88 6.33 -1.45
CA ILE A 125 -38.57 5.80 -1.85
C ILE A 125 -37.45 6.65 -1.25
N PHE A 126 -37.50 7.97 -1.43
CA PHE A 126 -36.45 8.85 -0.89
C PHE A 126 -36.40 8.82 0.63
N SER A 127 -37.52 8.79 1.34
CA SER A 127 -37.52 8.72 2.81
C SER A 127 -36.92 7.43 3.35
N GLU A 128 -37.21 6.29 2.71
CA GLU A 128 -36.79 4.98 3.18
C GLU A 128 -35.34 4.65 2.79
N LEU A 129 -34.86 5.16 1.65
CA LEU A 129 -33.52 4.87 1.12
C LEU A 129 -32.44 5.85 1.61
N TYR A 130 -32.83 7.08 1.98
CA TYR A 130 -31.91 8.11 2.49
C TYR A 130 -30.93 7.63 3.59
N PRO A 131 -31.35 6.88 4.63
CA PRO A 131 -30.42 6.41 5.66
C PRO A 131 -29.34 5.47 5.09
N TYR A 132 -29.67 4.63 4.12
CA TYR A 132 -28.71 3.72 3.49
C TYR A 132 -27.64 4.49 2.70
N TRP A 133 -28.00 5.58 2.02
CA TRP A 133 -27.04 6.44 1.31
C TRP A 133 -26.08 7.15 2.26
N ILE A 134 -26.58 7.66 3.38
CA ILE A 134 -25.72 8.29 4.41
C ILE A 134 -24.75 7.26 4.98
N ILE A 135 -25.24 6.07 5.34
CA ILE A 135 -24.40 5.01 5.92
C ILE A 135 -23.35 4.55 4.90
N LEU A 136 -23.71 4.40 3.62
CA LEU A 136 -22.77 4.09 2.54
C LEU A 136 -21.70 5.19 2.40
N GLY A 137 -22.12 6.46 2.31
CA GLY A 137 -21.20 7.59 2.16
C GLY A 137 -20.23 7.70 3.34
N LEU A 138 -20.74 7.65 4.57
CA LEU A 138 -19.92 7.68 5.78
C LEU A 138 -19.00 6.47 5.87
N GLY A 139 -19.48 5.27 5.54
CA GLY A 139 -18.68 4.05 5.52
C GLY A 139 -17.50 4.14 4.54
N GLN A 140 -17.71 4.70 3.35
CA GLN A 140 -16.65 4.86 2.35
C GLN A 140 -15.63 5.93 2.73
N ILE A 141 -16.08 7.05 3.32
CA ILE A 141 -15.17 8.07 3.84
C ILE A 141 -14.30 7.49 4.96
N LEU A 142 -14.90 6.72 5.87
CA LEU A 142 -14.19 6.07 6.96
C LEU A 142 -13.16 5.06 6.44
N ARG A 143 -13.52 4.24 5.44
CA ARG A 143 -12.58 3.34 4.76
C ARG A 143 -11.38 4.09 4.20
N SER A 144 -11.63 5.16 3.45
CA SER A 144 -10.58 5.94 2.79
C SER A 144 -9.63 6.58 3.82
N ILE A 145 -10.16 7.10 4.93
CA ILE A 145 -9.36 7.66 6.02
C ILE A 145 -8.53 6.57 6.70
N ALA A 146 -9.13 5.41 7.01
CA ALA A 146 -8.45 4.30 7.65
C ALA A 146 -7.30 3.74 6.80
N ASP A 147 -7.53 3.56 5.50
CA ASP A 147 -6.51 3.12 4.54
C ASP A 147 -5.39 4.16 4.41
N SER A 148 -5.73 5.46 4.35
CA SER A 148 -4.74 6.54 4.32
C SER A 148 -3.85 6.54 5.58
N ILE A 149 -4.44 6.36 6.76
CA ILE A 149 -3.69 6.28 8.03
C ILE A 149 -2.76 5.05 8.03
N CYS A 150 -3.25 3.89 7.61
CA CYS A 150 -2.44 2.67 7.53
C CYS A 150 -1.29 2.85 6.54
N SER A 151 -1.56 3.37 5.35
CA SER A 151 -0.54 3.63 4.33
C SER A 151 0.54 4.59 4.84
N ILE A 152 0.17 5.70 5.49
CA ILE A 152 1.14 6.64 6.10
C ILE A 152 1.99 5.95 7.16
N ASN A 153 1.38 5.17 8.06
CA ASN A 153 2.10 4.45 9.09
C ASN A 153 3.09 3.43 8.51
N CYS A 154 2.72 2.76 7.41
CA CYS A 154 3.57 1.82 6.69
C CYS A 154 4.74 2.51 6.00
N VAL A 155 4.49 3.64 5.32
CA VAL A 155 5.52 4.45 4.68
C VAL A 155 6.52 4.96 5.72
N GLN A 156 6.03 5.49 6.84
CA GLN A 156 6.90 5.91 7.94
C GLN A 156 7.72 4.72 8.45
N LEU A 157 7.10 3.57 8.71
CA LEU A 157 7.81 2.38 9.19
C LEU A 157 8.90 1.93 8.20
N GLY A 158 8.62 1.96 6.90
CA GLY A 158 9.59 1.68 5.83
C GLY A 158 10.80 2.60 5.89
N VAL A 159 10.58 3.91 5.94
CA VAL A 159 11.68 4.90 6.02
C VAL A 159 12.50 4.71 7.30
N LYS A 160 11.84 4.46 8.44
CA LYS A 160 12.52 4.23 9.72
C LYS A 160 13.43 2.99 9.67
N ILE A 161 12.94 1.88 9.11
CA ILE A 161 13.72 0.65 8.95
C ILE A 161 14.89 0.88 8.01
N SER A 162 14.67 1.49 6.84
CA SER A 162 15.74 1.70 5.86
C SER A 162 16.85 2.60 6.41
N SER A 163 16.50 3.71 7.07
CA SER A 163 17.50 4.62 7.63
C SER A 163 18.28 3.97 8.78
N ALA A 164 17.60 3.26 9.68
CA ALA A 164 18.26 2.56 10.78
C ALA A 164 19.20 1.43 10.29
N LEU A 165 18.77 0.70 9.26
CA LEU A 165 19.58 -0.35 8.66
C LEU A 165 20.79 0.23 7.92
N LEU A 166 20.60 1.31 7.15
CA LEU A 166 21.67 2.02 6.45
C LEU A 166 22.76 2.49 7.44
N ASP A 167 22.36 3.17 8.52
CA ASP A 167 23.29 3.66 9.54
C ASP A 167 24.02 2.51 10.24
N THR A 168 23.31 1.43 10.59
CA THR A 168 23.89 0.26 11.27
C THR A 168 24.86 -0.49 10.36
N LEU A 169 24.50 -0.72 9.10
CA LEU A 169 25.35 -1.39 8.12
C LEU A 169 26.57 -0.54 7.78
N PHE A 170 26.39 0.77 7.63
CA PHE A 170 27.50 1.69 7.39
C PHE A 170 28.52 1.65 8.52
N ASN A 171 28.08 1.75 9.78
CA ASN A 171 28.95 1.64 10.94
C ASN A 171 29.68 0.28 10.99
N LYS A 172 28.99 -0.81 10.66
CA LYS A 172 29.60 -2.15 10.61
C LYS A 172 30.63 -2.29 9.49
N MET A 173 30.39 -1.67 8.33
CA MET A 173 31.35 -1.65 7.23
C MET A 173 32.61 -0.84 7.56
N MET A 174 32.47 0.26 8.29
CA MET A 174 33.62 1.04 8.77
C MET A 174 34.52 0.22 9.69
N LEU A 175 33.94 -0.64 10.53
CA LEU A 175 34.65 -1.51 11.47
C LEU A 175 35.19 -2.81 10.87
N LEU A 176 34.88 -3.12 9.61
CA LEU A 176 35.30 -4.35 8.95
C LEU A 176 36.78 -4.31 8.56
N SER A 177 37.51 -5.41 8.77
CA SER A 177 38.93 -5.54 8.41
C SER A 177 39.14 -5.46 6.90
N GLU A 178 40.31 -4.96 6.48
CA GLU A 178 40.67 -4.83 5.06
C GLU A 178 40.70 -6.17 4.31
N THR A 179 41.11 -7.26 4.97
CA THR A 179 41.02 -8.61 4.41
C THR A 179 39.59 -9.00 4.09
N THR A 180 38.64 -8.75 4.98
CA THR A 180 37.21 -9.04 4.74
C THR A 180 36.61 -8.11 3.67
N LYS A 181 37.04 -6.85 3.59
CA LYS A 181 36.65 -5.90 2.53
C LYS A 181 37.21 -6.26 1.16
N ASN A 182 38.37 -6.93 1.10
CA ASN A 182 38.96 -7.39 -0.15
C ASN A 182 38.31 -8.70 -0.63
N ILE A 183 37.92 -9.58 0.29
CA ILE A 183 37.13 -10.80 -0.01
C ILE A 183 35.73 -10.41 -0.52
N ASN A 184 35.06 -9.50 0.19
CA ASN A 184 33.77 -8.95 -0.22
C ASN A 184 34.02 -7.69 -1.04
N ALA A 185 34.26 -7.83 -2.35
CA ALA A 185 34.52 -6.73 -3.28
C ALA A 185 33.68 -5.48 -2.92
N GLN A 186 34.33 -4.31 -2.78
CA GLN A 186 33.70 -3.08 -2.28
C GLN A 186 32.38 -2.71 -2.99
N GLY A 187 32.27 -3.02 -4.29
CA GLY A 187 31.03 -2.84 -5.07
C GLY A 187 29.86 -3.71 -4.60
N SER A 188 30.13 -4.94 -4.12
CA SER A 188 29.12 -5.82 -3.55
C SER A 188 28.58 -5.28 -2.21
N LEU A 189 29.46 -4.73 -1.37
CA LEU A 189 29.07 -4.11 -0.10
C LEU A 189 28.22 -2.85 -0.32
N ALA A 190 28.59 -2.01 -1.29
CA ALA A 190 27.79 -0.85 -1.67
C ALA A 190 26.42 -1.25 -2.23
N ASN A 191 26.36 -2.33 -3.04
CA ASN A 191 25.09 -2.83 -3.54
C ASN A 191 24.18 -3.32 -2.41
N ILE A 192 24.71 -4.10 -1.46
CA ILE A 192 23.96 -4.54 -0.27
C ILE A 192 23.46 -3.32 0.53
N LEU A 193 24.32 -2.31 0.72
CA LEU A 193 23.96 -1.13 1.49
C LEU A 193 22.79 -0.36 0.89
N PHE A 194 22.78 -0.14 -0.43
CA PHE A 194 21.78 0.71 -1.09
C PHE A 194 20.65 -0.09 -1.73
N SER A 195 20.94 -1.06 -2.60
CA SER A 195 19.89 -1.83 -3.30
C SER A 195 19.05 -2.63 -2.31
N ASP A 196 19.67 -3.40 -1.42
CA ASP A 196 18.92 -4.34 -0.59
C ASP A 196 18.15 -3.61 0.52
N THR A 197 18.73 -2.54 1.08
CA THR A 197 18.02 -1.66 2.03
C THR A 197 16.80 -1.01 1.39
N MET A 198 16.88 -0.57 0.13
CA MET A 198 15.75 0.01 -0.58
C MET A 198 14.67 -1.04 -0.91
N LYS A 199 15.05 -2.27 -1.25
CA LYS A 199 14.10 -3.39 -1.42
C LYS A 199 13.34 -3.68 -0.11
N ILE A 200 14.04 -3.70 1.02
CA ILE A 200 13.43 -3.87 2.35
C ILE A 200 12.48 -2.71 2.65
N GLN A 201 12.84 -1.47 2.31
CA GLN A 201 11.97 -0.32 2.44
C GLN A 201 10.67 -0.50 1.65
N PHE A 202 10.77 -0.97 0.41
CA PHE A 202 9.60 -1.19 -0.46
C PHE A 202 8.70 -2.32 0.08
N PHE A 203 9.29 -3.45 0.46
CA PHE A 203 8.56 -4.54 1.10
C PHE A 203 7.78 -4.06 2.33
N THR A 204 8.43 -3.24 3.16
CA THR A 204 7.83 -2.69 4.37
C THR A 204 6.68 -1.74 4.08
N LYS A 205 6.74 -0.97 2.98
CA LYS A 205 5.64 -0.08 2.55
C LYS A 205 4.38 -0.86 2.17
N VAL A 206 4.54 -2.05 1.60
CA VAL A 206 3.44 -2.93 1.14
C VAL A 206 3.01 -3.94 2.23
N PHE A 207 3.67 -3.94 3.39
CA PHE A 207 3.48 -4.95 4.43
C PHE A 207 2.02 -5.09 4.91
N TYR A 208 1.27 -3.99 5.04
CA TYR A 208 -0.14 -4.07 5.46
C TYR A 208 -1.06 -4.69 4.40
N CYS A 209 -0.71 -4.56 3.12
CA CYS A 209 -1.45 -5.13 2.00
C CYS A 209 -1.45 -6.66 2.07
N LEU A 210 -0.34 -7.26 2.55
CA LEU A 210 -0.20 -8.70 2.76
C LEU A 210 -1.28 -9.29 3.68
N PHE A 211 -1.81 -8.50 4.62
CA PHE A 211 -2.88 -8.92 5.51
C PHE A 211 -4.26 -8.43 5.05
N THR A 212 -4.33 -7.23 4.48
CA THR A 212 -5.61 -6.63 4.08
C THR A 212 -6.22 -7.35 2.89
N VAL A 213 -5.42 -7.68 1.86
CA VAL A 213 -5.89 -8.38 0.66
C VAL A 213 -6.52 -9.74 0.94
N PRO A 214 -5.87 -10.67 1.68
CA PRO A 214 -6.49 -11.96 1.96
C PRO A 214 -7.73 -11.82 2.85
N LEU A 215 -7.76 -10.86 3.78
CA LEU A 215 -8.95 -10.61 4.60
C LEU A 215 -10.12 -10.09 3.77
N ASP A 216 -9.91 -9.08 2.91
CA ASP A 216 -10.94 -8.56 2.01
C ASP A 216 -11.44 -9.67 1.06
N LEU A 217 -10.55 -10.54 0.57
CA LEU A 217 -10.91 -11.70 -0.26
C LEU A 217 -11.81 -12.69 0.49
N ILE A 218 -11.45 -13.08 1.72
CA ILE A 218 -12.26 -14.00 2.54
C ILE A 218 -13.64 -13.42 2.78
N VAL A 219 -13.72 -12.14 3.15
CA VAL A 219 -14.99 -11.44 3.37
C VAL A 219 -15.84 -11.42 2.09
N ALA A 220 -15.23 -11.16 0.93
CA ALA A 220 -15.93 -11.18 -0.35
C ALA A 220 -16.48 -12.57 -0.71
N ILE A 221 -15.70 -13.64 -0.48
CA ILE A 221 -16.12 -15.02 -0.73
C ILE A 221 -17.30 -15.40 0.19
N VAL A 222 -17.21 -15.09 1.49
CA VAL A 222 -18.30 -15.35 2.44
C VAL A 222 -19.55 -14.57 2.06
N TYR A 223 -19.40 -13.31 1.65
CA TYR A 223 -20.52 -12.51 1.17
C TYR A 223 -21.20 -13.15 -0.06
N LEU A 224 -20.42 -13.54 -1.07
CA LEU A 224 -20.96 -14.18 -2.28
C LEU A 224 -21.67 -15.50 -1.98
N ALA A 225 -21.08 -16.34 -1.13
CA ALA A 225 -21.62 -17.65 -0.77
C ALA A 225 -22.93 -17.57 0.03
N CYS A 226 -23.04 -16.63 0.96
CA CYS A 226 -24.23 -16.50 1.82
C CYS A 226 -25.37 -15.71 1.16
N TYR A 227 -25.06 -14.79 0.26
CA TYR A 227 -26.03 -13.77 -0.18
C TYR A 227 -26.44 -13.85 -1.66
N ILE A 228 -25.56 -14.23 -2.59
CA ILE A 228 -25.88 -14.14 -4.03
C ILE A 228 -26.28 -15.50 -4.58
N ASP A 229 -25.37 -16.47 -4.59
CA ASP A 229 -25.61 -17.90 -4.88
C ASP A 229 -24.25 -18.62 -4.98
N PRO A 230 -24.17 -19.93 -4.69
CA PRO A 230 -22.93 -20.70 -4.82
C PRO A 230 -22.34 -20.70 -6.23
N VAL A 231 -23.16 -20.47 -7.26
CA VAL A 231 -22.72 -20.35 -8.67
C VAL A 231 -21.76 -19.17 -8.86
N ALA A 232 -21.89 -18.11 -8.06
CA ALA A 232 -20.99 -16.96 -8.13
C ALA A 232 -19.53 -17.32 -7.73
N LEU A 233 -19.32 -18.43 -7.01
CA LEU A 233 -17.98 -18.92 -6.66
C LEU A 233 -17.19 -19.43 -7.87
N ILE A 234 -17.88 -19.86 -8.93
CA ILE A 234 -17.25 -20.25 -10.20
C ILE A 234 -16.57 -19.03 -10.83
N GLY A 235 -17.19 -17.85 -10.75
CA GLY A 235 -16.55 -16.60 -11.21
C GLY A 235 -15.33 -16.20 -10.38
N CYS A 236 -15.33 -16.46 -9.07
CA CYS A 236 -14.13 -16.25 -8.23
C CYS A 236 -13.00 -17.21 -8.62
N TRP A 237 -13.35 -18.46 -8.95
CA TRP A 237 -12.40 -19.45 -9.44
C TRP A 237 -11.77 -18.98 -10.75
N ASP A 238 -12.55 -18.45 -11.70
CA ASP A 238 -12.04 -17.92 -12.97
C ASP A 238 -11.10 -16.72 -12.80
N ILE A 239 -11.39 -15.82 -11.84
CA ILE A 239 -10.49 -14.70 -11.51
C ILE A 239 -9.16 -15.21 -10.93
N TYR A 240 -9.20 -16.26 -10.12
CA TYR A 240 -7.99 -16.90 -9.56
C TYR A 240 -7.22 -17.71 -10.61
N LEU A 241 -7.95 -18.32 -11.55
CA LEU A 241 -7.45 -19.07 -12.71
C LEU A 241 -7.04 -18.19 -13.89
N LEU A 242 -6.84 -16.88 -13.69
CA LEU A 242 -6.09 -16.05 -14.64
C LEU A 242 -4.60 -16.01 -14.24
N PRO A 243 -3.80 -17.06 -14.53
CA PRO A 243 -2.35 -17.03 -14.35
C PRO A 243 -1.67 -16.00 -15.26
N ASN A 244 -2.40 -15.34 -16.16
CA ASN A 244 -1.88 -14.27 -17.02
C ASN A 244 -1.23 -13.13 -16.22
N TYR A 245 -1.78 -12.73 -15.06
CA TYR A 245 -1.17 -11.65 -14.28
C TYR A 245 0.17 -12.07 -13.65
N TRP A 246 0.22 -13.28 -13.09
CA TRP A 246 1.45 -13.84 -12.53
C TRP A 246 2.49 -14.12 -13.61
N TYR A 247 2.08 -14.74 -14.72
CA TYR A 247 2.94 -15.05 -15.85
C TYR A 247 3.52 -13.80 -16.51
N MET A 248 2.70 -12.75 -16.70
CA MET A 248 3.16 -11.48 -17.25
C MET A 248 4.14 -10.77 -16.31
N TRP A 249 3.88 -10.80 -14.99
CA TRP A 249 4.77 -10.19 -14.01
C TRP A 249 6.09 -10.97 -13.91
N TRP A 250 6.03 -12.30 -13.89
CA TRP A 250 7.19 -13.20 -13.91
C TRP A 250 8.07 -12.92 -15.12
N ASN A 251 7.49 -12.96 -16.32
CA ASN A 251 8.21 -12.72 -17.56
C ASN A 251 8.84 -11.31 -17.58
N SER A 252 8.12 -10.31 -17.07
CA SER A 252 8.66 -8.95 -16.93
C SER A 252 9.84 -8.88 -15.96
N SER A 253 9.78 -9.60 -14.83
CA SER A 253 10.87 -9.63 -13.85
C SER A 253 12.13 -10.32 -14.39
N GLU A 254 11.95 -11.38 -15.17
CA GLU A 254 13.04 -12.12 -15.81
C GLU A 254 13.76 -11.27 -16.86
N ILE A 255 13.01 -10.49 -17.65
CA ILE A 255 13.57 -9.49 -18.59
C ILE A 255 14.38 -8.42 -17.86
N ILE A 256 13.90 -7.92 -16.71
CA ILE A 256 14.62 -6.91 -15.91
C ILE A 256 15.92 -7.50 -15.34
N GLU A 257 15.88 -8.74 -14.85
CA GLU A 257 17.04 -9.41 -14.29
C GLU A 257 18.11 -9.66 -15.38
N GLN A 258 17.71 -10.11 -16.57
CA GLN A 258 18.64 -10.27 -17.69
C GLN A 258 19.28 -8.96 -18.12
N ASN A 259 18.50 -7.88 -18.26
CA ASN A 259 19.05 -6.55 -18.60
C ASN A 259 20.01 -6.02 -17.53
N GLY A 260 19.68 -6.23 -16.25
CA GLY A 260 20.55 -5.85 -15.12
C GLY A 260 21.82 -6.71 -15.00
N HIS A 261 21.85 -7.92 -15.55
CA HIS A 261 23.07 -8.70 -15.70
C HIS A 261 23.94 -8.17 -16.86
N ILE A 262 23.35 -7.88 -18.01
CA ILE A 262 24.07 -7.37 -19.19
C ILE A 262 24.80 -6.05 -18.87
N GLU A 263 24.15 -5.10 -18.19
CA GLU A 263 24.80 -3.84 -17.77
C GLU A 263 25.94 -4.05 -16.76
N ARG A 264 25.82 -5.04 -15.86
CA ARG A 264 26.86 -5.38 -14.87
C ARG A 264 28.11 -6.02 -15.51
N TYR A 265 27.97 -6.67 -16.67
CA TYR A 265 29.11 -7.22 -17.43
C TYR A 265 29.72 -6.22 -18.44
N GLN A 266 29.02 -5.12 -18.78
CA GLN A 266 29.50 -4.13 -19.76
C GLN A 266 30.40 -3.01 -19.18
N LYS A 267 30.52 -2.84 -17.85
CA LYS A 267 31.58 -2.01 -17.24
C LYS A 267 32.60 -2.93 -16.55
N PRO A 268 33.90 -2.97 -16.95
CA PRO A 268 34.71 -1.86 -17.49
C PRO A 268 35.62 -2.26 -18.68
N LYS A 269 35.37 -1.69 -19.88
CA LYS A 269 36.43 -1.58 -20.92
C LYS A 269 36.86 -0.13 -21.21
N ASP A 270 36.02 0.87 -20.98
CA ASP A 270 36.35 2.23 -21.42
C ASP A 270 37.19 3.09 -20.47
N ILE A 271 37.34 2.73 -19.20
CA ILE A 271 38.20 3.54 -18.29
C ILE A 271 39.71 3.27 -18.54
N ARG A 272 40.08 2.12 -19.10
CA ARG A 272 41.48 1.82 -19.47
C ARG A 272 41.92 2.53 -20.75
N ASN A 273 40.99 2.88 -21.64
CA ASN A 273 41.31 3.57 -22.90
C ASN A 273 41.51 5.08 -22.72
N ILE A 274 40.94 5.69 -21.68
CA ILE A 274 41.15 7.12 -21.40
C ILE A 274 42.53 7.37 -20.76
N LYS A 275 43.01 6.45 -19.91
CA LYS A 275 44.35 6.56 -19.29
C LYS A 275 45.51 6.27 -20.24
N CYS A 276 45.33 5.39 -21.24
CA CYS A 276 46.38 5.15 -22.26
C CYS A 276 46.46 6.25 -23.32
N ARG A 277 45.40 7.05 -23.52
CA ARG A 277 45.43 8.17 -24.47
C ARG A 277 46.15 9.41 -23.91
N GLN A 278 46.15 9.59 -22.58
CA GLN A 278 46.85 10.71 -21.94
C GLN A 278 48.35 10.48 -21.73
N SER A 279 48.85 9.24 -21.57
CA SER A 279 50.30 9.03 -21.48
C SER A 279 51.02 9.10 -22.83
N ASN A 280 50.33 8.85 -23.95
CA ASN A 280 50.92 8.95 -25.29
C ASN A 280 50.95 10.37 -25.86
N GLN A 281 50.30 11.36 -25.21
CA GLN A 281 50.42 12.77 -25.60
C GLN A 281 51.54 13.52 -24.86
N ILE A 282 52.16 12.93 -23.84
CA ILE A 282 53.24 13.58 -23.07
C ILE A 282 54.64 13.20 -23.59
N ILE A 283 54.74 12.31 -24.60
CA ILE A 283 56.03 11.86 -25.18
C ILE A 283 56.28 12.46 -26.57
N GLN A 284 55.45 13.40 -27.05
CA GLN A 284 55.65 14.07 -28.35
C GLN A 284 55.67 15.61 -28.31
N HIS A 285 56.02 16.21 -27.17
CA HIS A 285 56.46 17.61 -27.14
C HIS A 285 57.66 17.78 -26.21
#